data_AF-A0A4V2RJ90-F1
#
_entry.id   AF-A0A4V2RJ90-F1
#
_cell.length_a   1.000
_cell.length_b   1.000
_cell.length_c   1.000
_cell.angle_alpha   90.00
_cell.angle_beta   90.00
_cell.angle_gamma   90.00
#
_symmetry.space_group_name_H-M   'P 1'
#
loop_
_entity.id
_entity.type
_entity.pdbx_description
1 polymer ?
#
loop_
_entity_poly.entity_id
_entity_poly.type
_entity_poly.pdbx_seq_one_letter_code
_entity_poly.pdbx_strand_id
1 'polypeptide(L)'
;MRLRHVPGKGAIAAAVGAALLATACSGSDEQTVTDPTTVSPSADASTDGGIAVAIENGLVVLDGDTLEILGEFDSEEFTRLNAVGDGRHLLVTTTGGFQVLDTATPELTDLVFEAETPAHVVRHHGKTVLYDDGTSNTVVFDTDALLTNNDELPSTRMVPGDEAHHGVSIVLEDGTLLTTIGNADGRTGVRALDTESNEVARSEECPGVHGEGTAADEAVVFGCEDGALLYDDGAFEKLTAPDEYGRMGNAYVSETSPLIVGDYKNDPDAEGYLLNMVTLIDTEAHTYEAIELPDGIEYTWRGIARGPNDQAYVLATDGSIYVMDPATGEMRGQYPVIAPWEGPDDWQNPHPALVVDGDIGYVTEPASNTIHAVDLTSGVIVKSTELPDQPNEVAVA
;
A
#
# COMPACT_ATOMS: atom_id res chain seq x y z
N MET A 1 -76.09 -6.74 54.92
CA MET A 1 -76.46 -5.39 55.39
C MET A 1 -75.20 -4.52 55.33
N ARG A 2 -75.28 -3.35 54.67
CA ARG A 2 -74.26 -2.27 54.54
C ARG A 2 -73.13 -2.41 53.50
N LEU A 3 -73.45 -1.89 52.31
CA LEU A 3 -72.75 -0.92 51.46
C LEU A 3 -71.30 -0.46 51.79
N ARG A 4 -70.47 -0.37 50.74
CA ARG A 4 -69.74 0.83 50.22
C ARG A 4 -69.07 0.47 48.87
N HIS A 5 -69.63 0.88 47.72
CA HIS A 5 -69.27 2.06 46.89
C HIS A 5 -67.89 2.02 46.17
N VAL A 6 -67.89 1.48 44.93
CA VAL A 6 -67.46 1.98 43.57
C VAL A 6 -66.78 3.39 43.52
N PRO A 7 -65.90 3.80 42.55
CA PRO A 7 -65.63 3.35 41.15
C PRO A 7 -64.14 3.08 40.84
N GLY A 8 -63.71 2.48 39.73
CA GLY A 8 -64.24 2.42 38.37
C GLY A 8 -63.19 3.01 37.44
N LYS A 9 -62.64 2.22 36.51
CA LYS A 9 -61.90 2.67 35.31
C LYS A 9 -61.93 1.50 34.32
N GLY A 10 -62.51 1.77 33.15
CA GLY A 10 -62.58 0.82 32.05
C GLY A 10 -61.36 0.88 31.14
N ALA A 11 -61.52 0.18 30.01
CA ALA A 11 -60.68 0.14 28.81
C ALA A 11 -59.37 -0.64 28.89
N ILE A 12 -58.88 -1.31 27.85
CA ILE A 12 -59.40 -1.77 26.55
C ILE A 12 -58.39 -2.84 26.10
N ALA A 13 -58.88 -3.77 25.29
CA ALA A 13 -58.14 -4.90 24.74
C ALA A 13 -56.94 -4.49 23.87
N ALA A 14 -56.02 -5.44 23.78
CA ALA A 14 -54.78 -5.44 23.03
C ALA A 14 -54.93 -5.16 21.52
N ALA A 15 -53.92 -4.46 20.97
CA ALA A 15 -53.52 -4.57 19.58
C ALA A 15 -51.98 -4.54 19.53
N VAL A 16 -51.41 -5.59 18.94
CA VAL A 16 -49.99 -5.79 18.68
C VAL A 16 -49.57 -4.88 17.52
N GLY A 17 -48.52 -4.08 17.72
CA GLY A 17 -47.84 -3.33 16.68
C GLY A 17 -46.34 -3.49 16.87
N ALA A 18 -45.69 -4.17 15.93
CA ALA A 18 -44.24 -4.27 15.86
C ALA A 18 -43.67 -2.87 15.56
N ALA A 19 -42.86 -2.35 16.48
CA ALA A 19 -42.11 -1.13 16.28
C ALA A 19 -40.74 -1.50 15.68
N LEU A 20 -40.57 -1.19 14.39
CA LEU A 20 -39.26 -0.92 13.80
C LEU A 20 -38.69 0.33 14.49
N LEU A 21 -37.64 0.15 15.29
CA LEU A 21 -36.86 1.27 15.80
C LEU A 21 -35.72 1.52 14.82
N ALA A 22 -35.94 2.50 13.94
CA ALA A 22 -34.87 3.30 13.40
C ALA A 22 -34.41 4.26 14.52
N THR A 23 -33.15 4.14 14.93
CA THR A 23 -32.44 5.18 15.68
C THR A 23 -31.22 5.57 14.86
N ALA A 24 -31.27 6.79 14.35
CA ALA A 24 -30.19 7.47 13.68
C ALA A 24 -29.28 8.18 14.69
N CYS A 25 -28.03 8.39 14.26
CA CYS A 25 -27.04 9.37 14.68
C CYS A 25 -26.18 9.07 15.93
N SER A 26 -24.92 8.71 15.68
CA SER A 26 -23.79 9.64 15.89
C SER A 26 -22.67 9.24 14.93
N GLY A 27 -22.20 10.20 14.15
CA GLY A 27 -21.16 10.01 13.16
C GLY A 27 -19.77 9.88 13.79
N SER A 28 -19.04 8.93 13.25
CA SER A 28 -17.59 8.88 13.16
C SER A 28 -17.38 8.05 11.91
N ASP A 29 -17.23 8.73 10.78
CA ASP A 29 -16.81 8.12 9.51
C ASP A 29 -15.38 7.63 9.73
N GLU A 30 -15.25 6.41 10.23
CA GLU A 30 -14.04 5.63 10.07
C GLU A 30 -14.04 5.15 8.62
N GLN A 31 -13.48 5.98 7.74
CA GLN A 31 -13.08 5.53 6.42
C GLN A 31 -11.97 4.51 6.63
N THR A 32 -12.27 3.23 6.36
CA THR A 32 -11.26 2.22 6.10
C THR A 32 -10.53 2.62 4.82
N VAL A 33 -9.51 3.46 5.00
CA VAL A 33 -8.47 3.71 4.01
C VAL A 33 -7.75 2.38 3.83
N THR A 34 -7.87 1.80 2.65
CA THR A 34 -6.93 0.77 2.21
C THR A 34 -5.88 1.55 1.41
N ASP A 35 -4.59 1.26 1.54
CA ASP A 35 -3.46 1.98 0.89
C ASP A 35 -2.63 1.04 0.00
N PRO A 36 -1.89 1.52 -1.01
CA PRO A 36 -1.14 0.67 -1.92
C PRO A 36 0.10 0.05 -1.27
N THR A 37 0.42 -1.14 -1.75
CA THR A 37 1.59 -1.93 -1.39
C THR A 37 2.91 -1.21 -1.69
N THR A 38 3.83 -1.18 -0.72
CA THR A 38 5.20 -0.69 -0.88
C THR A 38 5.96 -1.45 -1.98
N VAL A 39 6.54 -0.73 -2.93
CA VAL A 39 7.31 -1.29 -4.05
C VAL A 39 8.79 -1.38 -3.66
N SER A 40 9.24 -2.55 -3.17
CA SER A 40 10.67 -2.85 -3.04
C SER A 40 11.20 -3.43 -4.35
N PRO A 41 12.20 -2.84 -5.01
CA PRO A 41 12.79 -3.42 -6.22
C PRO A 41 13.57 -4.70 -5.85
N SER A 42 13.16 -5.86 -6.37
CA SER A 42 13.94 -7.10 -6.24
C SER A 42 15.19 -7.00 -7.11
N ALA A 43 16.38 -7.12 -6.50
CA ALA A 43 17.63 -7.26 -7.23
C ALA A 43 17.80 -8.70 -7.76
N ASP A 44 17.13 -9.04 -8.87
CA ASP A 44 17.48 -10.10 -9.86
C ASP A 44 16.26 -10.58 -10.69
N ALA A 45 15.43 -9.66 -11.21
CA ALA A 45 14.35 -10.02 -12.16
C ALA A 45 14.83 -9.97 -13.62
N SER A 46 14.52 -11.01 -14.39
CA SER A 46 14.75 -11.08 -15.84
C SER A 46 13.91 -10.05 -16.61
N THR A 47 14.43 -9.52 -17.71
CA THR A 47 13.80 -8.53 -18.62
C THR A 47 12.58 -9.04 -19.41
N ASP A 48 11.86 -10.06 -18.92
CA ASP A 48 10.70 -10.65 -19.57
C ASP A 48 9.36 -10.22 -18.90
N GLY A 49 9.42 -9.41 -17.84
CA GLY A 49 8.24 -8.88 -17.13
C GLY A 49 7.60 -7.68 -17.81
N GLY A 50 6.27 -7.59 -17.74
CA GLY A 50 5.49 -6.48 -18.26
C GLY A 50 5.06 -5.49 -17.17
N ILE A 51 4.40 -4.41 -17.62
CA ILE A 51 3.74 -3.43 -16.77
C ILE A 51 2.25 -3.70 -16.85
N ALA A 52 1.53 -3.69 -15.72
CA ALA A 52 0.08 -3.65 -15.74
C ALA A 52 -0.43 -2.30 -15.25
N VAL A 53 -1.52 -1.86 -15.85
CA VAL A 53 -2.24 -0.64 -15.51
C VAL A 53 -3.70 -1.00 -15.29
N ALA A 54 -4.24 -0.68 -14.12
CA ALA A 54 -5.67 -0.78 -13.87
C ALA A 54 -6.39 0.40 -14.50
N ILE A 55 -7.53 0.13 -15.11
CA ILE A 55 -8.47 1.09 -15.68
C ILE A 55 -9.87 0.78 -15.15
N GLU A 56 -10.85 1.64 -15.42
CA GLU A 56 -12.22 1.37 -15.00
C GLU A 56 -12.73 0.03 -15.58
N ASN A 57 -13.11 -0.89 -14.71
CA ASN A 57 -13.63 -2.23 -15.07
C ASN A 57 -12.61 -3.15 -15.78
N GLY A 58 -11.31 -2.90 -15.68
CA GLY A 58 -10.33 -3.72 -16.40
C GLY A 58 -8.86 -3.44 -16.12
N LEU A 59 -8.02 -4.17 -16.83
CA LEU A 59 -6.56 -4.13 -16.75
C LEU A 59 -5.95 -4.09 -18.16
N VAL A 60 -4.86 -3.35 -18.31
CA VAL A 60 -4.05 -3.31 -19.53
C VAL A 60 -2.65 -3.79 -19.20
N VAL A 61 -2.16 -4.81 -19.91
CA VAL A 61 -0.77 -5.27 -19.81
C VAL A 61 0.03 -4.70 -20.98
N LEU A 62 1.19 -4.12 -20.65
CA LEU A 62 2.12 -3.49 -21.57
C LEU A 62 3.46 -4.21 -21.51
N ASP A 63 4.16 -4.21 -22.64
CA ASP A 63 5.58 -4.57 -22.71
C ASP A 63 6.42 -3.52 -21.97
N GLY A 64 7.31 -3.96 -21.07
CA GLY A 64 8.13 -3.07 -20.23
C GLY A 64 9.02 -2.11 -21.02
N ASP A 65 9.61 -2.59 -22.12
CA ASP A 65 10.57 -1.82 -22.92
C ASP A 65 9.88 -0.89 -23.93
N THR A 66 8.83 -1.38 -24.58
CA THR A 66 8.23 -0.73 -25.74
C THR A 66 6.95 0.02 -25.43
N LEU A 67 6.33 -0.26 -24.27
CA LEU A 67 4.97 0.14 -23.89
C LEU A 67 3.90 -0.28 -24.91
N GLU A 68 4.15 -1.32 -25.72
CA GLU A 68 3.11 -1.88 -26.59
C GLU A 68 2.07 -2.62 -25.75
N ILE A 69 0.77 -2.43 -26.05
CA ILE A 69 -0.31 -3.18 -25.40
C ILE A 69 -0.23 -4.64 -25.80
N LEU A 70 -0.03 -5.51 -24.81
CA LEU A 70 0.06 -6.95 -24.98
C LEU A 70 -1.27 -7.66 -24.69
N GLY A 71 -2.11 -7.09 -23.81
CA GLY A 71 -3.42 -7.65 -23.46
C GLY A 71 -4.30 -6.67 -22.70
N GLU A 72 -5.62 -6.88 -22.80
CA GLU A 72 -6.66 -6.17 -22.05
C GLU A 72 -7.57 -7.21 -21.41
N PHE A 73 -7.92 -7.03 -20.12
CA PHE A 73 -8.68 -7.99 -19.33
C PHE A 73 -9.81 -7.29 -18.57
N ASP A 74 -10.99 -7.90 -18.54
CA ASP A 74 -12.09 -7.43 -17.70
C ASP A 74 -11.76 -7.69 -16.21
N SER A 75 -12.10 -6.74 -15.35
CA SER A 75 -11.95 -6.87 -13.90
C SER A 75 -13.00 -6.03 -13.16
N GLU A 76 -12.84 -5.87 -11.84
CA GLU A 76 -13.69 -5.00 -11.04
C GLU A 76 -13.46 -3.52 -11.38
N GLU A 77 -14.41 -2.66 -10.99
CA GLU A 77 -14.36 -1.21 -11.26
C GLU A 77 -13.05 -0.58 -10.76
N PHE A 78 -12.58 -1.01 -9.59
CA PHE A 78 -11.31 -0.64 -9.00
C PHE A 78 -10.59 -1.91 -8.53
N THR A 79 -9.34 -2.09 -8.96
CA THR A 79 -8.46 -3.15 -8.48
C THR A 79 -7.08 -2.60 -8.20
N ARG A 80 -6.40 -3.19 -7.22
CA ARG A 80 -4.99 -2.89 -6.91
C ARG A 80 -4.10 -3.88 -7.62
N LEU A 81 -2.92 -3.40 -7.98
CA LEU A 81 -1.89 -4.19 -8.63
C LEU A 81 -0.69 -4.31 -7.71
N ASN A 82 -0.25 -5.53 -7.46
CA ASN A 82 0.84 -5.80 -6.55
C ASN A 82 1.84 -6.73 -7.21
N ALA A 83 3.12 -6.39 -7.18
CA ALA A 83 4.13 -7.28 -7.71
C ALA A 83 4.30 -8.52 -6.84
N VAL A 84 4.39 -9.69 -7.46
CA VAL A 84 4.83 -10.90 -6.77
C VAL A 84 6.30 -10.78 -6.40
N GLY A 85 7.10 -10.14 -7.28
CA GLY A 85 8.54 -9.98 -7.12
C GLY A 85 9.37 -11.02 -7.88
N ASP A 86 8.73 -11.85 -8.71
CA ASP A 86 9.37 -12.88 -9.54
C ASP A 86 9.69 -12.40 -10.97
N GLY A 87 9.45 -11.11 -11.25
CA GLY A 87 9.73 -10.49 -12.54
C GLY A 87 8.75 -10.85 -13.65
N ARG A 88 7.60 -11.45 -13.32
CA ARG A 88 6.61 -11.89 -14.32
C ARG A 88 5.17 -11.76 -13.87
N HIS A 89 4.87 -12.08 -12.62
CA HIS A 89 3.50 -12.15 -12.14
C HIS A 89 3.14 -10.95 -11.27
N LEU A 90 1.90 -10.50 -11.43
CA LEU A 90 1.25 -9.54 -10.56
C LEU A 90 0.08 -10.21 -9.86
N LEU A 91 -0.29 -9.67 -8.70
CA LEU A 91 -1.50 -10.00 -7.98
C LEU A 91 -2.49 -8.84 -8.12
N VAL A 92 -3.65 -9.15 -8.69
CA VAL A 92 -4.80 -8.25 -8.80
C VAL A 92 -5.66 -8.45 -7.56
N THR A 93 -5.75 -7.44 -6.72
CA THR A 93 -6.62 -7.46 -5.54
C THR A 93 -8.06 -7.26 -5.98
N THR A 94 -8.91 -8.26 -5.72
CA THR A 94 -10.35 -8.31 -6.09
C THR A 94 -11.19 -8.66 -4.86
N THR A 95 -12.52 -8.59 -4.96
CA THR A 95 -13.42 -9.08 -3.90
C THR A 95 -13.27 -10.57 -3.58
N GLY A 96 -12.70 -11.37 -4.49
CA GLY A 96 -12.48 -12.80 -4.30
C GLY A 96 -11.14 -13.18 -3.66
N GLY A 97 -10.22 -12.23 -3.52
CA GLY A 97 -8.83 -12.46 -3.11
C GLY A 97 -7.82 -11.86 -4.07
N PHE A 98 -6.61 -12.43 -4.08
CA PHE A 98 -5.50 -12.00 -4.92
C PHE A 98 -5.42 -12.88 -6.17
N GLN A 99 -5.90 -12.37 -7.31
CA GLN A 99 -5.91 -13.08 -8.59
C GLN A 99 -4.57 -12.93 -9.32
N VAL A 100 -4.04 -14.02 -9.87
CA VAL A 100 -2.73 -14.01 -10.55
C VAL A 100 -2.87 -13.49 -11.99
N LEU A 101 -2.07 -12.49 -12.32
CA LEU A 101 -1.89 -11.94 -13.66
C LEU A 101 -0.48 -12.29 -14.17
N ASP A 102 -0.38 -13.03 -15.26
CA ASP A 102 0.88 -13.26 -15.98
C ASP A 102 1.11 -12.13 -16.98
N THR A 103 2.22 -11.40 -16.86
CA THR A 103 2.52 -10.28 -17.74
C THR A 103 3.38 -10.67 -18.95
N ALA A 104 4.12 -11.78 -18.89
CA ALA A 104 4.98 -12.24 -19.97
C ALA A 104 4.19 -13.00 -21.05
N THR A 105 3.19 -13.78 -20.64
CA THR A 105 2.14 -14.29 -21.53
C THR A 105 0.82 -13.71 -21.03
N PRO A 106 0.44 -12.49 -21.48
CA PRO A 106 -0.67 -11.72 -20.90
C PRO A 106 -1.92 -12.57 -20.68
N GLU A 107 -2.21 -12.85 -19.41
CA GLU A 107 -3.37 -13.62 -18.99
C GLU A 107 -3.74 -13.27 -17.55
N LEU A 108 -4.97 -12.77 -17.34
CA LEU A 108 -5.59 -12.77 -16.03
C LEU A 108 -6.15 -14.17 -15.75
N THR A 109 -5.43 -14.94 -14.94
CA THR A 109 -5.69 -16.37 -14.75
C THR A 109 -6.88 -16.63 -13.83
N ASP A 110 -7.40 -17.86 -13.80
CA ASP A 110 -8.41 -18.29 -12.82
C ASP A 110 -7.81 -18.59 -11.41
N LEU A 111 -6.49 -18.40 -11.23
CA LEU A 111 -5.82 -18.67 -9.97
C LEU A 111 -6.01 -17.51 -8.99
N VAL A 112 -6.57 -17.81 -7.81
CA VAL A 112 -6.87 -16.80 -6.78
C VAL A 112 -6.40 -17.30 -5.42
N PHE A 113 -5.50 -16.55 -4.78
CA PHE A 113 -5.26 -16.71 -3.34
C PHE A 113 -6.46 -16.12 -2.60
N GLU A 114 -7.36 -16.97 -2.12
CA GLU A 114 -8.59 -16.56 -1.43
C GLU A 114 -8.28 -15.75 -0.16
N ALA A 115 -9.02 -14.66 0.03
CA ALA A 115 -9.00 -13.80 1.23
C ALA A 115 -10.39 -13.17 1.43
N GLU A 116 -10.78 -12.88 2.67
CA GLU A 116 -12.08 -12.26 2.97
C GLU A 116 -12.09 -10.76 2.65
N THR A 117 -10.99 -10.06 2.92
CA THR A 117 -10.75 -8.66 2.57
C THR A 117 -9.26 -8.51 2.22
N PRO A 118 -8.85 -8.85 0.99
CA PRO A 118 -7.45 -8.81 0.59
C PRO A 118 -6.91 -7.38 0.64
N ALA A 119 -5.76 -7.20 1.29
CA ALA A 119 -5.14 -5.89 1.47
C ALA A 119 -3.69 -5.88 0.97
N HIS A 120 -2.73 -5.92 1.90
CA HIS A 120 -1.30 -5.70 1.63
C HIS A 120 -0.61 -6.95 1.07
N VAL A 121 0.31 -6.74 0.11
CA VAL A 121 1.15 -7.77 -0.50
C VAL A 121 2.62 -7.41 -0.32
N VAL A 122 3.30 -7.97 0.67
CA VAL A 122 4.70 -7.64 0.94
C VAL A 122 5.63 -8.66 0.35
N ARG A 123 6.72 -8.20 -0.27
CA ARG A 123 7.77 -9.04 -0.83
C ARG A 123 9.09 -8.69 -0.19
N HIS A 124 9.78 -9.71 0.28
CA HIS A 124 11.11 -9.58 0.88
C HIS A 124 11.84 -10.93 0.86
N HIS A 125 13.12 -10.91 0.51
CA HIS A 125 14.02 -12.06 0.58
C HIS A 125 13.44 -13.38 -0.01
N GLY A 126 12.88 -13.29 -1.22
CA GLY A 126 12.29 -14.43 -1.94
C GLY A 126 11.04 -15.01 -1.28
N LYS A 127 10.32 -14.21 -0.49
CA LYS A 127 9.00 -14.51 0.04
C LYS A 127 8.02 -13.44 -0.42
N THR A 128 6.82 -13.89 -0.77
CA THR A 128 5.67 -13.02 -1.03
C THR A 128 4.61 -13.33 0.02
N VAL A 129 4.11 -12.28 0.67
CA VAL A 129 3.29 -12.32 1.88
C VAL A 129 2.00 -11.58 1.61
N LEU A 130 0.86 -12.25 1.79
CA LEU A 130 -0.47 -11.70 1.55
C LEU A 130 -1.18 -11.54 2.89
N TYR A 131 -1.74 -10.36 3.13
CA TYR A 131 -2.50 -10.05 4.32
C TYR A 131 -3.99 -9.92 4.03
N ASP A 132 -4.81 -10.60 4.83
CA ASP A 132 -6.28 -10.54 4.75
C ASP A 132 -6.83 -9.74 5.94
N ASP A 133 -7.32 -8.52 5.69
CA ASP A 133 -7.86 -7.65 6.74
C ASP A 133 -9.05 -8.25 7.48
N GLY A 134 -9.84 -9.07 6.78
CA GLY A 134 -11.08 -9.67 7.32
C GLY A 134 -10.79 -10.76 8.36
N THR A 135 -9.58 -11.31 8.36
CA THR A 135 -9.19 -12.42 9.25
C THR A 135 -7.86 -12.20 9.97
N SER A 136 -7.08 -11.22 9.56
CA SER A 136 -5.66 -11.04 9.89
C SER A 136 -4.77 -12.23 9.56
N ASN A 137 -5.25 -13.14 8.71
CA ASN A 137 -4.43 -14.25 8.25
C ASN A 137 -3.32 -13.73 7.35
N THR A 138 -2.14 -14.33 7.52
CA THR A 138 -0.99 -14.09 6.66
C THR A 138 -0.72 -15.34 5.82
N VAL A 139 -0.75 -15.21 4.50
CA VAL A 139 -0.39 -16.28 3.56
C VAL A 139 1.00 -15.98 3.01
N VAL A 140 1.91 -16.95 3.09
CA VAL A 140 3.30 -16.82 2.61
C VAL A 140 3.58 -17.88 1.57
N PHE A 141 4.21 -17.49 0.46
CA PHE A 141 4.75 -18.42 -0.54
C PHE A 141 6.13 -17.97 -1.01
N ASP A 142 6.89 -18.90 -1.61
CA ASP A 142 8.17 -18.57 -2.24
C ASP A 142 7.90 -17.75 -3.50
N THR A 143 8.56 -16.59 -3.63
CA THR A 143 8.33 -15.63 -4.73
C THR A 143 8.39 -16.30 -6.11
N ASP A 144 9.42 -17.11 -6.37
CA ASP A 144 9.62 -17.78 -7.66
C ASP A 144 8.66 -18.97 -7.91
N ALA A 145 7.79 -19.31 -6.96
CA ALA A 145 6.98 -20.54 -7.07
C ALA A 145 5.99 -20.47 -8.25
N LEU A 146 5.49 -19.29 -8.58
CA LEU A 146 4.61 -19.07 -9.73
C LEU A 146 5.33 -19.26 -11.08
N LEU A 147 6.65 -19.11 -11.15
CA LEU A 147 7.42 -19.36 -12.38
C LEU A 147 7.41 -20.83 -12.80
N THR A 148 7.11 -21.75 -11.87
CA THR A 148 7.20 -23.20 -12.11
C THR A 148 5.95 -23.81 -12.73
N ASN A 149 4.77 -23.25 -12.43
CA ASN A 149 3.48 -23.73 -12.89
C ASN A 149 2.44 -22.60 -12.88
N ASN A 150 1.83 -22.33 -14.03
CA ASN A 150 0.80 -21.30 -14.19
C ASN A 150 -0.64 -21.86 -14.11
N ASP A 151 -0.80 -23.19 -13.92
CA ASP A 151 -2.10 -23.85 -13.89
C ASP A 151 -2.59 -24.17 -12.45
N GLU A 152 -1.72 -24.04 -11.44
CA GLU A 152 -2.05 -24.30 -10.03
C GLU A 152 -1.35 -23.31 -9.10
N LEU A 153 -2.02 -22.90 -8.03
CA LEU A 153 -1.37 -22.09 -6.99
C LEU A 153 -0.21 -22.85 -6.33
N PRO A 154 0.85 -22.14 -5.93
CA PRO A 154 1.98 -22.75 -5.24
C PRO A 154 1.58 -23.22 -3.84
N SER A 155 2.45 -24.02 -3.23
CA SER A 155 2.30 -24.35 -1.81
C SER A 155 2.47 -23.10 -0.96
N THR A 156 1.57 -22.91 0.00
CA THR A 156 1.59 -21.75 0.89
C THR A 156 1.74 -22.19 2.35
N ARG A 157 2.27 -21.29 3.18
CA ARG A 157 2.22 -21.34 4.64
C ARG A 157 1.24 -20.28 5.11
N MET A 158 0.19 -20.68 5.81
CA MET A 158 -0.72 -19.74 6.46
C MET A 158 -0.38 -19.61 7.95
N VAL A 159 -0.29 -18.37 8.41
CA VAL A 159 -0.21 -18.01 9.82
C VAL A 159 -1.55 -17.37 10.20
N PRO A 160 -2.28 -17.94 11.18
CA PRO A 160 -3.57 -17.41 11.57
C PRO A 160 -3.44 -16.04 12.23
N GLY A 161 -4.35 -15.14 11.89
CA GLY A 161 -4.52 -13.88 12.60
C GLY A 161 -5.17 -14.05 13.98
N ASP A 162 -5.04 -13.03 14.83
CA ASP A 162 -5.73 -13.00 16.12
C ASP A 162 -7.10 -12.31 16.04
N GLU A 163 -7.11 -11.06 15.57
CA GLU A 163 -8.30 -10.22 15.42
C GLU A 163 -8.20 -9.44 14.12
N ALA A 164 -9.25 -9.46 13.31
CA ALA A 164 -9.35 -8.76 12.03
C ALA A 164 -9.07 -7.25 12.17
N HIS A 165 -8.21 -6.71 11.31
CA HIS A 165 -7.87 -5.29 11.20
C HIS A 165 -7.12 -5.01 9.89
N HIS A 166 -7.14 -3.76 9.41
CA HIS A 166 -6.32 -3.34 8.27
C HIS A 166 -4.83 -3.41 8.62
N GLY A 167 -4.10 -4.40 8.12
CA GLY A 167 -2.78 -4.72 8.65
C GLY A 167 -1.78 -5.15 7.60
N VAL A 168 -0.58 -5.45 8.06
CA VAL A 168 0.50 -5.90 7.18
C VAL A 168 1.42 -6.87 7.88
N SER A 169 2.01 -7.76 7.09
CA SER A 169 2.95 -8.78 7.52
C SER A 169 4.14 -8.85 6.58
N ILE A 170 5.32 -9.09 7.14
CA ILE A 170 6.56 -9.32 6.40
C ILE A 170 7.34 -10.49 7.00
N VAL A 171 8.00 -11.26 6.14
CA VAL A 171 8.90 -12.35 6.54
C VAL A 171 10.33 -11.96 6.24
N LEU A 172 11.19 -11.99 7.26
CA LEU A 172 12.63 -11.77 7.17
C LEU A 172 13.38 -12.98 6.58
N GLU A 173 14.63 -12.80 6.18
CA GLU A 173 15.53 -13.85 5.66
C GLU A 173 15.61 -15.04 6.62
N ASP A 174 15.68 -14.77 7.93
CA ASP A 174 15.75 -15.81 8.97
C ASP A 174 14.42 -16.54 9.23
N GLY A 175 13.34 -16.11 8.56
CA GLY A 175 11.99 -16.65 8.67
C GLY A 175 11.13 -16.02 9.76
N THR A 176 11.64 -15.02 10.48
CA THR A 176 10.87 -14.22 11.43
C THR A 176 9.74 -13.51 10.72
N LEU A 177 8.52 -13.65 11.23
CA LEU A 177 7.35 -12.92 10.76
C LEU A 177 7.13 -11.68 11.63
N LEU A 178 7.23 -10.49 11.05
CA LEU A 178 6.72 -9.26 11.66
C LEU A 178 5.29 -9.06 11.20
N THR A 179 4.36 -8.82 12.11
CA THR A 179 2.93 -8.63 11.79
C THR A 179 2.29 -7.61 12.71
N THR A 180 1.40 -6.79 12.16
CA THR A 180 0.69 -5.76 12.91
C THR A 180 -0.23 -6.33 13.98
N ILE A 181 -0.44 -5.54 15.03
CA ILE A 181 -1.33 -5.79 16.15
C ILE A 181 -2.47 -4.77 16.05
N GLY A 182 -3.69 -5.29 15.98
CA GLY A 182 -4.89 -4.47 15.93
C GLY A 182 -6.16 -5.28 16.09
N ASN A 183 -7.28 -4.59 16.05
CA ASN A 183 -8.63 -5.14 16.05
C ASN A 183 -9.62 -4.09 15.50
N ALA A 184 -10.91 -4.30 15.74
CA ALA A 184 -11.97 -3.41 15.30
C ALA A 184 -11.94 -2.00 15.92
N ASP A 185 -11.22 -1.79 17.03
CA ASP A 185 -11.10 -0.48 17.69
C ASP A 185 -9.85 0.30 17.24
N GLY A 186 -8.96 -0.33 16.44
CA GLY A 186 -7.75 0.30 15.91
C GLY A 186 -6.52 -0.61 15.92
N ARG A 187 -5.37 -0.01 15.60
CA ARG A 187 -4.07 -0.68 15.46
C ARG A 187 -3.07 -0.07 16.42
N THR A 188 -2.26 -0.89 17.10
CA THR A 188 -1.44 -0.44 18.23
C THR A 188 0.06 -0.68 18.04
N GLY A 189 0.46 -1.62 17.18
CA GLY A 189 1.87 -1.82 16.88
C GLY A 189 2.18 -3.13 16.17
N VAL A 190 3.31 -3.73 16.49
CA VAL A 190 3.87 -4.87 15.73
C VAL A 190 4.45 -5.90 16.69
N ARG A 191 4.33 -7.18 16.32
CA ARG A 191 5.00 -8.30 16.98
C ARG A 191 5.88 -9.05 15.99
N ALA A 192 6.92 -9.69 16.52
CA ALA A 192 7.79 -10.60 15.80
C ALA A 192 7.51 -12.04 16.26
N LEU A 193 7.26 -12.95 15.32
CA LEU A 193 7.07 -14.37 15.56
C LEU A 193 8.22 -15.16 14.93
N ASP A 194 8.79 -16.12 15.67
CA ASP A 194 9.79 -17.04 15.11
C ASP A 194 9.16 -18.07 14.15
N THR A 195 9.99 -18.92 13.57
CA THR A 195 9.55 -19.98 12.64
C THR A 195 8.65 -21.05 13.27
N GLU A 196 8.59 -21.13 14.59
CA GLU A 196 7.69 -21.99 15.37
C GLU A 196 6.41 -21.25 15.81
N SER A 197 6.23 -20.00 15.36
CA SER A 197 5.13 -19.09 15.73
C SER A 197 5.12 -18.67 17.20
N ASN A 198 6.27 -18.70 17.89
CA ASN A 198 6.40 -18.08 19.22
C ASN A 198 6.65 -16.58 19.06
N GLU A 199 5.96 -15.76 19.85
CA GLU A 199 6.26 -14.32 19.95
C GLU A 199 7.63 -14.12 20.61
N VAL A 200 8.55 -13.47 19.90
CA VAL A 200 9.93 -13.19 20.34
C VAL A 200 10.18 -11.72 20.65
N ALA A 201 9.42 -10.81 20.05
CA ALA A 201 9.42 -9.39 20.35
C ALA A 201 8.04 -8.76 20.08
N ARG A 202 7.76 -7.62 20.73
CA ARG A 202 6.50 -6.87 20.58
C ARG A 202 6.71 -5.41 20.96
N SER A 203 6.10 -4.50 20.21
CA SER A 203 5.91 -3.11 20.60
C SER A 203 4.51 -2.66 20.23
N GLU A 204 3.86 -1.93 21.14
CA GLU A 204 2.55 -1.28 20.91
C GLU A 204 2.66 0.25 21.02
N GLU A 205 3.86 0.78 20.78
CA GLU A 205 4.14 2.22 20.79
C GLU A 205 4.00 2.81 19.37
N CYS A 206 2.99 2.35 18.62
CA CYS A 206 2.75 2.76 17.24
C CYS A 206 1.25 2.86 16.95
N PRO A 207 0.58 3.88 17.51
CA PRO A 207 -0.85 4.12 17.28
C PRO A 207 -1.15 4.27 15.79
N GLY A 208 -2.21 3.58 15.34
CA GLY A 208 -2.65 3.63 13.96
C GLY A 208 -1.67 3.00 12.97
N VAL A 209 -0.77 2.11 13.43
CA VAL A 209 0.31 1.52 12.62
C VAL A 209 -0.14 1.20 11.20
N HIS A 210 0.62 1.71 10.23
CA HIS A 210 0.34 1.60 8.81
C HIS A 210 1.60 1.92 7.99
N GLY A 211 1.78 1.19 6.89
CA GLY A 211 2.93 1.32 6.02
C GLY A 211 4.17 0.68 6.60
N GLU A 212 4.89 -0.04 5.74
CA GLU A 212 6.06 -0.82 6.09
C GLU A 212 7.11 -0.72 5.00
N GLY A 213 8.36 -0.93 5.38
CA GLY A 213 9.44 -1.04 4.42
C GLY A 213 10.69 -1.65 5.04
N THR A 214 11.38 -2.49 4.27
CA THR A 214 12.65 -3.08 4.66
C THR A 214 13.80 -2.38 3.96
N ALA A 215 14.71 -1.83 4.75
CA ALA A 215 15.98 -1.26 4.30
C ALA A 215 17.08 -2.33 4.25
N ALA A 216 18.29 -1.91 3.91
CA ALA A 216 19.48 -2.75 4.03
C ALA A 216 19.63 -3.35 5.44
N ASP A 217 20.33 -4.49 5.51
CA ASP A 217 20.66 -5.20 6.76
C ASP A 217 19.45 -5.68 7.58
N GLU A 218 18.32 -5.99 6.90
CA GLU A 218 17.07 -6.48 7.51
C GLU A 218 16.38 -5.53 8.50
N ALA A 219 16.72 -4.25 8.46
CA ALA A 219 16.04 -3.24 9.24
C ALA A 219 14.65 -2.93 8.65
N VAL A 220 13.60 -3.13 9.43
CA VAL A 220 12.21 -2.89 8.99
C VAL A 220 11.60 -1.72 9.74
N VAL A 221 10.98 -0.80 9.02
CA VAL A 221 10.18 0.26 9.62
C VAL A 221 8.69 0.02 9.45
N PHE A 222 7.92 0.44 10.44
CA PHE A 222 6.46 0.53 10.38
C PHE A 222 6.02 1.93 10.78
N GLY A 223 5.28 2.63 9.92
CA GLY A 223 4.78 3.98 10.18
C GLY A 223 3.63 3.98 11.19
N CYS A 224 3.44 5.09 11.90
CA CYS A 224 2.28 5.33 12.77
C CYS A 224 1.95 6.83 12.83
N GLU A 225 0.88 7.16 13.54
CA GLU A 225 0.38 8.54 13.72
C GLU A 225 1.38 9.50 14.41
N ASP A 226 2.39 8.96 15.10
CA ASP A 226 3.36 9.72 15.90
C ASP A 226 4.82 9.27 15.64
N GLY A 227 5.12 8.79 14.42
CA GLY A 227 6.46 8.43 13.97
C GLY A 227 6.53 7.05 13.33
N ALA A 228 7.48 6.22 13.74
CA ALA A 228 7.65 4.86 13.23
C ALA A 228 8.21 3.89 14.29
N LEU A 229 7.97 2.60 14.14
CA LEU A 229 8.76 1.55 14.80
C LEU A 229 9.85 1.06 13.87
N LEU A 230 11.07 1.01 14.37
CA LEU A 230 12.19 0.28 13.75
C LEU A 230 12.29 -1.09 14.40
N TYR A 231 12.30 -2.15 13.60
CA TYR A 231 12.73 -3.48 14.02
C TYR A 231 14.11 -3.73 13.44
N ASP A 232 15.09 -3.91 14.32
CA ASP A 232 16.49 -4.17 13.97
C ASP A 232 17.13 -5.09 15.03
N ASP A 233 17.99 -6.01 14.58
CA ASP A 233 18.69 -7.01 15.42
C ASP A 233 17.78 -7.69 16.48
N GLY A 234 16.55 -8.04 16.08
CA GLY A 234 15.60 -8.75 16.94
C GLY A 234 14.84 -7.88 17.96
N ALA A 235 14.96 -6.55 17.90
CA ALA A 235 14.36 -5.63 18.85
C ALA A 235 13.58 -4.50 18.17
N PHE A 236 12.52 -4.02 18.83
CA PHE A 236 11.79 -2.83 18.40
C PHE A 236 12.33 -1.58 19.10
N GLU A 237 12.46 -0.49 18.33
CA GLU A 237 12.71 0.87 18.79
C GLU A 237 11.65 1.83 18.25
N LYS A 238 11.16 2.74 19.09
CA LYS A 238 10.26 3.81 18.66
C LYS A 238 11.07 5.01 18.18
N LEU A 239 10.93 5.31 16.89
CA LEU A 239 11.36 6.57 16.29
C LEU A 239 10.20 7.58 16.40
N THR A 240 10.34 8.56 17.29
CA THR A 240 9.28 9.54 17.55
C THR A 240 9.30 10.67 16.51
N ALA A 241 8.14 10.98 15.94
CA ALA A 241 7.98 12.16 15.08
C ALA A 241 8.24 13.47 15.87
N PRO A 242 8.69 14.54 15.19
CA PRO A 242 8.87 15.83 15.84
C PRO A 242 7.54 16.51 16.26
N ASP A 243 6.44 16.19 15.58
CA ASP A 243 5.09 16.71 15.85
C ASP A 243 4.28 15.77 16.75
N GLU A 244 3.25 16.30 17.44
CA GLU A 244 2.33 15.48 18.26
C GLU A 244 1.52 14.50 17.40
N TYR A 245 1.09 14.96 16.23
CA TYR A 245 0.62 14.11 15.13
C TYR A 245 1.60 14.30 13.99
N GLY A 246 2.31 13.25 13.63
CA GLY A 246 3.35 13.22 12.61
C GLY A 246 3.29 11.87 11.91
N ARG A 247 2.21 11.66 11.16
CA ARG A 247 1.89 10.37 10.57
C ARG A 247 2.81 10.08 9.40
N MET A 248 3.50 8.95 9.49
CA MET A 248 4.04 8.23 8.34
C MET A 248 3.10 7.07 8.02
N GLY A 249 2.60 6.99 6.80
CA GLY A 249 1.69 5.96 6.34
C GLY A 249 2.23 5.08 5.21
N ASN A 250 3.27 5.52 4.50
CA ASN A 250 3.89 4.80 3.41
C ASN A 250 5.42 4.90 3.52
N ALA A 251 6.13 3.80 3.29
CA ALA A 251 7.59 3.76 3.27
C ALA A 251 8.09 3.47 1.85
N TYR A 252 9.16 4.15 1.43
CA TYR A 252 9.79 4.00 0.12
C TYR A 252 11.25 3.61 0.34
N VAL A 253 11.55 2.34 0.10
CA VAL A 253 12.80 1.68 0.48
C VAL A 253 13.66 1.29 -0.72
N SER A 254 14.95 1.12 -0.47
CA SER A 254 15.88 0.44 -1.38
C SER A 254 16.60 -0.64 -0.59
N GLU A 255 16.66 -1.86 -1.13
CA GLU A 255 17.32 -2.99 -0.47
C GLU A 255 18.82 -2.78 -0.23
N THR A 256 19.45 -1.86 -0.98
CA THR A 256 20.88 -1.55 -0.87
C THR A 256 21.19 -0.35 0.03
N SER A 257 20.18 0.29 0.62
CA SER A 257 20.34 1.53 1.38
C SER A 257 19.74 1.40 2.78
N PRO A 258 20.42 1.88 3.85
CA PRO A 258 19.81 2.01 5.18
C PRO A 258 18.82 3.19 5.26
N LEU A 259 18.75 4.01 4.20
CA LEU A 259 17.93 5.20 4.18
C LEU A 259 16.54 4.85 3.66
N ILE A 260 15.52 5.37 4.32
CA ILE A 260 14.11 5.23 3.94
C ILE A 260 13.53 6.63 3.78
N VAL A 261 12.73 6.81 2.74
CA VAL A 261 11.85 7.98 2.62
C VAL A 261 10.46 7.52 2.99
N GLY A 262 9.77 8.22 3.87
CA GLY A 262 8.36 8.00 4.14
C GLY A 262 7.55 9.24 3.76
N ASP A 263 6.26 9.05 3.54
CA ASP A 263 5.35 10.20 3.49
C ASP A 263 5.17 10.82 4.90
N TYR A 264 4.73 12.07 4.97
CA TYR A 264 4.55 12.73 6.26
C TYR A 264 3.34 13.66 6.27
N LYS A 265 2.44 13.46 7.23
CA LYS A 265 1.28 14.30 7.50
C LYS A 265 1.30 14.77 8.95
N ASN A 266 1.37 16.07 9.17
CA ASN A 266 1.42 16.67 10.52
C ASN A 266 0.15 17.41 10.95
N ASP A 267 -0.83 17.51 10.05
CA ASP A 267 -2.15 18.06 10.37
C ASP A 267 -3.20 16.94 10.24
N PRO A 268 -3.74 16.41 11.35
CA PRO A 268 -4.76 15.36 11.29
C PRO A 268 -6.08 15.84 10.66
N ASP A 269 -6.32 17.16 10.67
CA ASP A 269 -7.53 17.78 10.13
C ASP A 269 -7.37 18.23 8.67
N ALA A 270 -6.18 18.05 8.05
CA ALA A 270 -5.98 18.40 6.66
C ALA A 270 -6.85 17.54 5.73
N GLU A 271 -7.65 18.24 4.92
CA GLU A 271 -8.52 17.67 3.89
C GLU A 271 -7.75 17.34 2.60
N GLY A 272 -8.23 16.34 1.87
CA GLY A 272 -7.61 15.88 0.63
C GLY A 272 -6.40 14.96 0.87
N TYR A 273 -5.66 14.73 -0.21
CA TYR A 273 -4.65 13.67 -0.30
C TYR A 273 -3.26 14.17 -0.68
N LEU A 274 -3.10 15.48 -0.83
CA LEU A 274 -1.81 16.09 -1.13
C LEU A 274 -0.99 16.22 0.15
N LEU A 275 0.28 15.83 0.04
CA LEU A 275 1.29 15.94 1.06
C LEU A 275 2.40 16.85 0.54
N ASN A 276 3.02 17.61 1.45
CA ASN A 276 4.09 18.57 1.16
C ASN A 276 5.32 18.35 2.07
N MET A 277 5.36 17.22 2.79
CA MET A 277 6.44 16.85 3.68
C MET A 277 6.77 15.38 3.51
N VAL A 278 8.03 15.02 3.74
CA VAL A 278 8.50 13.63 3.82
C VAL A 278 9.15 13.39 5.17
N THR A 279 9.27 12.13 5.56
CA THR A 279 10.19 11.71 6.61
C THR A 279 11.41 11.03 6.00
N LEU A 280 12.60 11.30 6.54
CA LEU A 280 13.83 10.60 6.24
C LEU A 280 14.23 9.79 7.45
N ILE A 281 14.36 8.48 7.27
CA ILE A 281 14.79 7.55 8.31
C ILE A 281 16.12 6.95 7.89
N ASP A 282 17.08 6.95 8.80
CA ASP A 282 18.35 6.23 8.66
C ASP A 282 18.34 5.10 9.68
N THR A 283 18.23 3.86 9.19
CA THR A 283 18.16 2.67 10.05
C THR A 283 19.50 2.33 10.69
N GLU A 284 20.63 2.72 10.09
CA GLU A 284 21.97 2.51 10.67
C GLU A 284 22.27 3.55 11.75
N ALA A 285 21.84 4.80 11.55
CA ALA A 285 22.01 5.87 12.53
C ALA A 285 20.88 5.94 13.56
N HIS A 286 19.79 5.19 13.36
CA HIS A 286 18.56 5.20 14.16
C HIS A 286 17.98 6.62 14.28
N THR A 287 17.89 7.33 13.15
CA THR A 287 17.36 8.71 13.11
C THR A 287 16.07 8.82 12.32
N TYR A 288 15.22 9.76 12.71
CA TYR A 288 13.97 10.12 12.04
C TYR A 288 13.90 11.65 11.92
N GLU A 289 13.78 12.16 10.70
CA GLU A 289 13.71 13.59 10.41
C GLU A 289 12.54 13.89 9.47
N ALA A 290 11.61 14.74 9.90
CA ALA A 290 10.57 15.26 9.00
C ALA A 290 11.08 16.51 8.28
N ILE A 291 10.94 16.55 6.96
CA ILE A 291 11.41 17.63 6.10
C ILE A 291 10.26 18.18 5.27
N GLU A 292 10.13 19.51 5.28
CA GLU A 292 9.21 20.23 4.41
C GLU A 292 9.79 20.33 3.00
N LEU A 293 9.00 19.94 2.01
CA LEU A 293 9.38 20.07 0.61
C LEU A 293 9.34 21.53 0.17
N PRO A 294 10.17 21.95 -0.80
CA PRO A 294 10.09 23.29 -1.36
C PRO A 294 8.67 23.69 -1.82
N ASP A 295 8.31 24.97 -1.65
CA ASP A 295 7.02 25.53 -2.06
C ASP A 295 6.60 25.07 -3.47
N GLY A 296 5.40 24.50 -3.57
CA GLY A 296 4.82 24.03 -4.83
C GLY A 296 5.13 22.58 -5.19
N ILE A 297 5.92 21.87 -4.38
CA ILE A 297 6.10 20.42 -4.47
C ILE A 297 5.08 19.75 -3.53
N GLU A 298 3.97 19.34 -4.10
CA GLU A 298 2.94 18.54 -3.44
C GLU A 298 2.75 17.24 -4.19
N TYR A 299 2.44 16.15 -3.50
CA TYR A 299 2.36 14.81 -4.07
C TYR A 299 1.29 13.96 -3.36
N THR A 300 0.83 12.86 -3.95
CA THR A 300 0.07 11.81 -3.24
C THR A 300 0.99 10.64 -2.93
N TRP A 301 0.57 9.70 -2.08
CA TRP A 301 1.35 8.51 -1.74
C TRP A 301 1.78 7.64 -2.96
N ARG A 302 1.12 7.78 -4.12
CA ARG A 302 1.53 7.14 -5.38
C ARG A 302 2.67 7.86 -6.11
N GLY A 303 3.09 9.01 -5.60
CA GLY A 303 4.03 9.92 -6.24
C GLY A 303 5.48 9.75 -5.79
N ILE A 304 5.80 8.89 -4.81
CA ILE A 304 7.19 8.67 -4.39
C ILE A 304 7.64 7.26 -4.75
N ALA A 305 8.85 7.15 -5.27
CA ALA A 305 9.54 5.89 -5.46
C ALA A 305 11.04 6.02 -5.18
N ARG A 306 11.69 4.90 -4.85
CA ARG A 306 13.15 4.79 -4.86
C ARG A 306 13.59 4.30 -6.23
N GLY A 307 14.76 4.77 -6.68
CA GLY A 307 15.26 4.47 -8.02
C GLY A 307 16.78 4.56 -8.11
N PRO A 308 17.33 4.91 -9.28
CA PRO A 308 18.76 4.86 -9.55
C PRO A 308 19.62 5.56 -8.50
N ASN A 309 20.72 4.91 -8.12
CA ASN A 309 21.65 5.41 -7.09
C ASN A 309 20.98 5.65 -5.73
N ASP A 310 19.97 4.84 -5.41
CA ASP A 310 19.18 4.90 -4.18
C ASP A 310 18.52 6.26 -3.93
N GLN A 311 18.37 7.10 -4.96
CA GLN A 311 17.70 8.39 -4.85
C GLN A 311 16.18 8.19 -4.67
N ALA A 312 15.52 9.20 -4.12
CA ALA A 312 14.07 9.29 -4.09
C ALA A 312 13.58 10.18 -5.24
N TYR A 313 12.47 9.77 -5.85
CA TYR A 313 11.85 10.44 -6.98
C TYR A 313 10.42 10.82 -6.59
N VAL A 314 10.07 12.10 -6.68
CA VAL A 314 8.79 12.66 -6.25
C VAL A 314 8.05 13.25 -7.44
N LEU A 315 6.98 12.60 -7.89
CA LEU A 315 6.04 13.09 -8.89
C LEU A 315 5.11 14.12 -8.24
N ALA A 316 5.33 15.39 -8.57
CA ALA A 316 4.60 16.51 -7.99
C ALA A 316 3.39 16.96 -8.81
N THR A 317 2.51 17.74 -8.20
CA THR A 317 1.31 18.35 -8.81
C THR A 317 1.60 19.33 -9.95
N ASP A 318 2.83 19.84 -10.05
CA ASP A 318 3.27 20.63 -11.22
C ASP A 318 3.53 19.77 -12.47
N GLY A 319 3.44 18.45 -12.36
CA GLY A 319 3.67 17.47 -13.42
C GLY A 319 5.13 17.05 -13.60
N SER A 320 6.03 17.46 -12.70
CA SER A 320 7.44 17.10 -12.72
C SER A 320 7.76 15.96 -11.76
N ILE A 321 8.77 15.14 -12.12
CA ILE A 321 9.49 14.31 -11.16
C ILE A 321 10.66 15.13 -10.59
N TYR A 322 10.72 15.25 -9.28
CA TYR A 322 11.86 15.81 -8.55
C TYR A 322 12.77 14.69 -8.05
N VAL A 323 14.08 14.89 -8.10
CA VAL A 323 15.07 13.94 -7.57
C VAL A 323 15.53 14.46 -6.21
N MET A 324 15.36 13.68 -5.17
CA MET A 324 15.72 14.01 -3.79
C MET A 324 16.80 13.05 -3.28
N ASP A 325 17.82 13.61 -2.65
CA ASP A 325 18.87 12.87 -1.96
C ASP A 325 18.36 12.42 -0.56
N PRO A 326 18.12 11.11 -0.31
CA PRO A 326 17.53 10.66 0.94
C PRO A 326 18.43 10.86 2.17
N ALA A 327 19.72 11.15 1.99
CA ALA A 327 20.63 11.41 3.11
C ALA A 327 20.51 12.85 3.63
N THR A 328 19.96 13.76 2.82
CA THR A 328 19.97 15.21 3.13
C THR A 328 18.63 15.91 2.89
N GLY A 329 17.70 15.28 2.18
CA GLY A 329 16.46 15.91 1.70
C GLY A 329 16.68 16.92 0.56
N GLU A 330 17.91 17.06 0.05
CA GLU A 330 18.21 18.06 -0.97
C GLU A 330 17.65 17.65 -2.35
N MET A 331 16.90 18.56 -2.98
CA MET A 331 16.45 18.40 -4.36
C MET A 331 17.62 18.59 -5.35
N ARG A 332 17.95 17.53 -6.08
CA ARG A 332 19.08 17.45 -7.02
C ARG A 332 18.69 17.65 -8.48
N GLY A 333 17.41 17.44 -8.82
CA GLY A 333 16.95 17.47 -10.21
C GLY A 333 15.43 17.67 -10.32
N GLN A 334 15.00 18.06 -11.51
CA GLN A 334 13.60 18.24 -11.87
C GLN A 334 13.41 17.85 -13.33
N TYR A 335 12.45 16.97 -13.59
CA TYR A 335 12.10 16.46 -14.92
C TYR A 335 10.61 16.72 -15.19
N PRO A 336 10.23 17.67 -16.05
CA PRO A 336 8.84 17.84 -16.44
C PRO A 336 8.38 16.64 -17.27
N VAL A 337 7.33 15.93 -16.82
CA VAL A 337 6.86 14.70 -17.48
C VAL A 337 5.43 14.84 -17.99
N ILE A 338 4.51 15.23 -17.12
CA ILE A 338 3.07 15.31 -17.40
C ILE A 338 2.55 16.74 -17.21
N ALA A 339 1.30 17.00 -17.59
CA ALA A 339 0.66 18.27 -17.27
C ALA A 339 0.44 18.44 -15.75
N PRO A 340 0.35 19.69 -15.25
CA PRO A 340 -0.06 19.94 -13.86
C PRO A 340 -1.43 19.31 -13.56
N TRP A 341 -1.58 18.80 -12.34
CA TRP A 341 -2.75 18.06 -11.88
C TRP A 341 -3.17 18.48 -10.48
N GLU A 342 -4.38 18.12 -10.09
CA GLU A 342 -4.97 18.41 -8.78
C GLU A 342 -5.18 17.09 -8.01
N GLY A 343 -5.05 17.14 -6.68
CA GLY A 343 -5.29 15.98 -5.82
C GLY A 343 -6.70 15.40 -6.04
N PRO A 344 -6.88 14.07 -5.92
CA PRO A 344 -8.15 13.43 -6.20
C PRO A 344 -9.22 13.80 -5.16
N ASP A 345 -10.51 13.79 -5.54
CA ASP A 345 -11.62 13.99 -4.60
C ASP A 345 -11.81 12.80 -3.63
N ASP A 346 -11.51 11.60 -4.10
CA ASP A 346 -11.56 10.32 -3.36
C ASP A 346 -10.28 9.55 -3.69
N TRP A 347 -9.72 8.83 -2.72
CA TRP A 347 -8.44 8.13 -2.88
C TRP A 347 -8.44 7.10 -4.02
N GLN A 348 -9.60 6.55 -4.39
CA GLN A 348 -9.75 5.59 -5.48
C GLN A 348 -9.85 6.25 -6.87
N ASN A 349 -10.10 7.55 -6.94
CA ASN A 349 -10.24 8.25 -8.22
C ASN A 349 -8.90 8.24 -8.99
N PRO A 350 -8.94 8.08 -10.33
CA PRO A 350 -7.73 8.12 -11.16
C PRO A 350 -6.92 9.40 -10.95
N HIS A 351 -5.64 9.24 -10.62
CA HIS A 351 -4.66 10.32 -10.50
C HIS A 351 -3.25 9.78 -10.84
N PRO A 352 -2.28 10.64 -11.19
CA PRO A 352 -0.95 10.21 -11.58
C PRO A 352 -0.25 9.35 -10.52
N ALA A 353 0.47 8.34 -10.99
CA ALA A 353 1.28 7.44 -10.19
C ALA A 353 2.66 7.27 -10.81
N LEU A 354 3.67 7.02 -9.98
CA LEU A 354 5.04 6.72 -10.37
C LEU A 354 5.44 5.35 -9.79
N VAL A 355 5.84 4.43 -10.67
CA VAL A 355 6.55 3.20 -10.30
C VAL A 355 7.89 3.13 -11.01
N VAL A 356 8.88 2.48 -10.40
CA VAL A 356 10.26 2.45 -10.91
C VAL A 356 10.71 1.00 -11.09
N ASP A 357 11.34 0.76 -12.23
CA ASP A 357 12.05 -0.48 -12.53
C ASP A 357 13.44 -0.15 -13.10
N GLY A 358 14.48 -0.51 -12.34
CA GLY A 358 15.85 -0.13 -12.63
C GLY A 358 16.02 1.38 -12.84
N ASP A 359 16.40 1.77 -14.06
CA ASP A 359 16.63 3.16 -14.46
C ASP A 359 15.38 3.87 -15.02
N ILE A 360 14.27 3.16 -15.18
CA ILE A 360 13.05 3.67 -15.82
C ILE A 360 11.97 3.92 -14.78
N GLY A 361 11.42 5.13 -14.79
CA GLY A 361 10.19 5.48 -14.09
C GLY A 361 9.01 5.44 -15.05
N TYR A 362 7.95 4.73 -14.68
CA TYR A 362 6.68 4.71 -15.41
C TYR A 362 5.69 5.65 -14.73
N VAL A 363 5.20 6.64 -15.48
CA VAL A 363 4.28 7.67 -15.00
C VAL A 363 2.95 7.57 -15.71
N THR A 364 1.87 7.43 -14.96
CA THR A 364 0.51 7.51 -15.50
C THR A 364 0.03 8.96 -15.60
N GLU A 365 -0.65 9.31 -16.69
CA GLU A 365 -1.30 10.61 -16.92
C GLU A 365 -2.79 10.38 -17.22
N PRO A 366 -3.66 10.35 -16.19
CA PRO A 366 -5.09 10.07 -16.37
C PRO A 366 -5.82 11.11 -17.23
N ALA A 367 -5.37 12.36 -17.21
CA ALA A 367 -6.00 13.44 -17.99
C ALA A 367 -5.87 13.26 -19.51
N SER A 368 -4.90 12.47 -19.97
CA SER A 368 -4.61 12.20 -21.37
C SER A 368 -4.71 10.71 -21.73
N ASN A 369 -5.18 9.87 -20.79
CA ASN A 369 -5.16 8.41 -20.89
C ASN A 369 -3.80 7.88 -21.35
N THR A 370 -2.69 8.38 -20.79
CA THR A 370 -1.35 8.03 -21.27
C THR A 370 -0.50 7.45 -20.15
N ILE A 371 0.44 6.59 -20.51
CA ILE A 371 1.56 6.19 -19.64
C ILE A 371 2.88 6.56 -20.33
N HIS A 372 3.83 7.04 -19.55
CA HIS A 372 5.14 7.49 -20.00
C HIS A 372 6.24 6.64 -19.35
N ALA A 373 7.23 6.21 -20.13
CA ALA A 373 8.49 5.69 -19.61
C ALA A 373 9.53 6.82 -19.62
N VAL A 374 10.15 7.06 -18.48
CA VAL A 374 11.10 8.15 -18.24
C VAL A 374 12.42 7.54 -17.78
N ASP A 375 13.51 7.83 -18.50
CA ASP A 375 14.86 7.52 -18.01
C ASP A 375 15.18 8.47 -16.85
N LEU A 376 15.26 7.94 -15.63
CA LEU A 376 15.45 8.70 -14.40
C LEU A 376 16.89 9.22 -14.23
N THR A 377 17.83 8.71 -15.01
CA THR A 377 19.23 9.18 -15.02
C THR A 377 19.40 10.44 -15.87
N SER A 378 18.51 10.66 -16.85
CA SER A 378 18.58 11.79 -17.79
C SER A 378 17.35 12.72 -17.77
N GLY A 379 16.24 12.26 -17.20
CA GLY A 379 14.95 12.96 -17.20
C GLY A 379 14.22 12.92 -18.55
N VAL A 380 14.64 12.08 -19.48
CA VAL A 380 14.09 12.01 -20.84
C VAL A 380 12.93 11.03 -20.87
N ILE A 381 11.77 11.47 -21.38
CA ILE A 381 10.68 10.57 -21.78
C ILE A 381 11.17 9.74 -22.98
N VAL A 382 11.38 8.45 -22.78
CA VAL A 382 11.85 7.52 -23.83
C VAL A 382 10.70 6.91 -24.62
N LYS A 383 9.52 6.79 -24.00
CA LYS A 383 8.32 6.24 -24.62
C LYS A 383 7.06 6.84 -24.01
N SER A 384 5.99 6.87 -24.79
CA SER A 384 4.64 7.10 -24.28
C SER A 384 3.65 6.30 -25.11
N THR A 385 2.62 5.78 -24.44
CA THR A 385 1.53 5.02 -25.07
C THR A 385 0.19 5.50 -24.53
N GLU A 386 -0.76 5.72 -25.43
CA GLU A 386 -2.16 5.99 -25.09
C GLU A 386 -2.84 4.67 -24.69
N LEU A 387 -3.54 4.70 -23.57
CA LEU A 387 -4.31 3.64 -22.96
C LEU A 387 -5.77 3.73 -23.40
N PRO A 388 -6.51 2.61 -23.41
CA PRO A 388 -7.92 2.59 -23.80
C PRO A 388 -8.83 3.42 -22.86
N ASP A 389 -8.45 3.62 -21.60
CA ASP A 389 -9.17 4.43 -20.62
C ASP A 389 -8.21 5.09 -19.60
N GLN A 390 -8.74 5.81 -18.62
CA GLN A 390 -7.98 6.50 -17.59
C GLN A 390 -7.16 5.51 -16.74
N PRO A 391 -5.81 5.59 -16.74
CA PRO A 391 -4.99 4.81 -15.84
C PRO A 391 -5.28 5.15 -14.36
N ASN A 392 -5.27 4.14 -13.51
CA ASN A 392 -5.40 4.28 -12.06
C ASN A 392 -4.18 3.65 -11.36
N GLU A 393 -4.29 2.40 -10.91
CA GLU A 393 -3.16 1.66 -10.32
C GLU A 393 -2.18 1.21 -11.42
N VAL A 394 -0.90 1.14 -11.08
CA VAL A 394 0.17 0.68 -12.00
C VAL A 394 1.18 -0.13 -11.22
N ALA A 395 1.66 -1.24 -11.80
CA ALA A 395 2.72 -2.05 -11.22
C ALA A 395 3.62 -2.65 -12.29
N VAL A 396 4.88 -2.87 -11.92
CA VAL A 396 5.86 -3.65 -12.69
C VAL A 396 6.01 -5.01 -12.02
N ALA A 397 6.12 -6.06 -12.83
CA ALA A 397 6.17 -7.46 -12.38
C ALA A 397 7.45 -7.86 -11.63
#